data_AF-A0A820Z614-F1
#
_entry.id   AF-A0A820Z614-F1
#
_cell.length_a   1.000
_cell.length_b   1.000
_cell.length_c   1.000
_cell.angle_alpha   90.00
_cell.angle_beta   90.00
_cell.angle_gamma   90.00
#
_symmetry.space_group_name_H-M   'P 1'
#
loop_
_entity.id
_entity.type
_entity.pdbx_description
1 polymer ?
#
loop_
_entity_poly.entity_id
_entity_poly.type
_entity_poly.pdbx_seq_one_letter_code
_entity_poly.pdbx_strand_id
1 'polypeptide(L)'
;KLAQGFCAFGTRAFDVVKGDGFKNLAKTLLGVGRGSNTLSIEITALLPHPTTIRIISRNFTRLYEQYKIELIDICEQLTSFCLMVDQCTEAHTGISYCGIALRYVEEYSRLFTFLIGCFPYNAASHSAQHLREFVNKILEEYKLQLDSTKFVVTDNERKMLPAFREQCSRVGCADHYLNKQSQHAFQSDQIH
;
A
#
# COMPACT_ATOMS: atom_id res chain seq x y z
N LYS A 1 2.40 -23.93 -21.49
CA LYS A 1 2.50 -25.19 -20.71
C LYS A 1 3.14 -24.99 -19.33
N LEU A 2 4.40 -24.53 -19.24
CA LEU A 2 5.08 -24.31 -17.93
C LEU A 2 4.31 -23.35 -17.00
N ALA A 3 3.95 -22.15 -17.48
CA ALA A 3 3.17 -21.18 -16.70
C ALA A 3 1.76 -21.70 -16.31
N GLN A 4 1.14 -22.51 -17.18
CA GLN A 4 -0.18 -23.09 -16.93
C GLN A 4 -0.13 -24.10 -15.77
N GLY A 5 0.88 -24.98 -15.76
CA GLY A 5 1.10 -25.91 -14.65
C GLY A 5 1.40 -25.19 -13.33
N PHE A 6 2.25 -24.14 -13.37
CA PHE A 6 2.54 -23.32 -12.20
C PHE A 6 1.28 -22.70 -11.58
N CYS A 7 0.41 -22.10 -12.39
CA CYS A 7 -0.83 -21.50 -11.90
C CYS A 7 -1.85 -22.55 -11.43
N ALA A 8 -2.05 -23.62 -12.20
CA ALA A 8 -3.04 -24.65 -11.90
C ALA A 8 -2.70 -25.45 -10.64
N PHE A 9 -1.46 -25.95 -10.53
CA PHE A 9 -1.06 -26.77 -9.38
C PHE A 9 -0.69 -25.93 -8.15
N GLY A 10 -0.27 -24.67 -8.35
CA GLY A 10 0.06 -23.75 -7.26
C GLY A 10 -1.09 -22.85 -6.80
N THR A 11 -2.30 -23.05 -7.35
CA THR A 11 -3.50 -22.21 -7.12
C THR A 11 -3.20 -20.71 -7.20
N ARG A 12 -2.38 -20.31 -8.16
CA ARG A 12 -1.96 -18.91 -8.36
C ARG A 12 -2.83 -18.23 -9.40
N ALA A 13 -3.10 -16.93 -9.19
CA ALA A 13 -3.68 -16.09 -10.21
C ALA A 13 -2.81 -16.10 -11.48
N PHE A 14 -3.45 -16.11 -12.65
CA PHE A 14 -2.74 -16.15 -13.93
C PHE A 14 -1.84 -14.92 -14.15
N ASP A 15 -2.16 -13.79 -13.54
CA ASP A 15 -1.37 -12.56 -13.69
C ASP A 15 -0.02 -12.62 -12.97
N VAL A 16 0.20 -13.57 -12.04
CA VAL A 16 1.48 -13.70 -11.32
C VAL A 16 2.66 -13.85 -12.29
N VAL A 17 2.47 -14.54 -13.43
CA VAL A 17 3.55 -14.77 -14.40
C VAL A 17 3.88 -13.53 -15.24
N LYS A 18 3.02 -12.51 -15.22
CA LYS A 18 3.28 -11.21 -15.89
C LYS A 18 4.18 -10.30 -15.05
N GLY A 19 4.26 -10.53 -13.75
CA GLY A 19 5.03 -9.68 -12.83
C GLY A 19 6.53 -9.73 -13.07
N ASP A 20 7.21 -8.58 -12.99
CA ASP A 20 8.64 -8.51 -13.24
C ASP A 20 9.47 -9.27 -12.20
N GLY A 21 8.97 -9.40 -10.96
CA GLY A 21 9.58 -10.28 -9.95
C GLY A 21 9.63 -11.75 -10.40
N PHE A 22 8.55 -12.26 -10.99
CA PHE A 22 8.52 -13.62 -11.54
C PHE A 22 9.45 -13.76 -12.75
N LYS A 23 9.46 -12.78 -13.66
CA LYS A 23 10.37 -12.77 -14.82
C LYS A 23 11.83 -12.74 -14.39
N ASN A 24 12.17 -11.92 -13.39
CA ASN A 24 13.53 -11.83 -12.86
C ASN A 24 13.95 -13.12 -12.17
N LEU A 25 13.09 -13.74 -11.37
CA LEU A 25 13.35 -15.07 -10.82
C LEU A 25 13.60 -16.10 -11.93
N ALA A 26 12.75 -16.15 -12.96
CA ALA A 26 12.92 -17.07 -14.08
C ALA A 26 14.24 -16.84 -14.82
N LYS A 27 14.63 -15.58 -15.05
CA LYS A 27 15.94 -15.23 -15.64
C LYS A 27 17.09 -15.71 -14.76
N THR A 28 17.01 -15.51 -13.45
CA THR A 28 18.04 -15.98 -12.50
C THR A 28 18.18 -17.50 -12.55
N LEU A 29 17.06 -18.24 -12.53
CA LEU A 29 17.08 -19.70 -12.62
C LEU A 29 17.69 -20.21 -13.94
N LEU A 30 17.35 -19.56 -15.07
CA LEU A 30 17.97 -19.87 -16.36
C LEU A 30 19.47 -19.57 -16.38
N GLY A 31 19.90 -18.47 -15.74
CA GLY A 31 21.31 -18.12 -15.59
C GLY A 31 22.08 -19.18 -14.79
N VAL A 32 21.53 -19.64 -13.67
CA VAL A 32 22.11 -20.73 -12.88
C VAL A 32 22.23 -22.01 -13.71
N GLY A 33 21.16 -22.38 -14.44
CA GLY A 33 21.17 -23.55 -15.33
C GLY A 33 22.22 -23.48 -16.44
N ARG A 34 22.46 -22.29 -17.02
CA ARG A 34 23.51 -22.07 -18.03
C ARG A 34 24.92 -22.14 -17.45
N GLY A 35 25.10 -21.71 -16.19
CA GLY A 35 26.40 -21.69 -15.52
C GLY A 35 26.82 -23.05 -14.96
N SER A 36 25.88 -23.95 -14.71
CA SER A 36 26.20 -25.33 -14.32
C SER A 36 26.50 -26.17 -15.56
N ASN A 37 27.68 -26.78 -15.64
CA ASN A 37 28.02 -27.79 -16.67
C ASN A 37 27.27 -29.13 -16.47
N THR A 38 26.09 -29.10 -15.85
CA THR A 38 25.34 -30.26 -15.39
C THR A 38 24.00 -30.29 -16.12
N LEU A 39 23.66 -31.44 -16.71
CA LEU A 39 22.40 -31.65 -17.45
C LEU A 39 21.15 -31.59 -16.56
N SER A 40 21.29 -31.76 -15.25
CA SER A 40 20.19 -31.70 -14.29
C SER A 40 20.66 -31.05 -12.99
N ILE A 41 19.98 -29.97 -12.59
CA ILE A 41 20.08 -29.40 -11.25
C ILE A 41 18.90 -29.92 -10.43
N GLU A 42 19.18 -30.43 -9.24
CA GLU A 42 18.13 -30.76 -8.27
C GLU A 42 17.45 -29.48 -7.78
N ILE A 43 16.17 -29.28 -8.13
CA ILE A 43 15.44 -28.03 -7.84
C ILE A 43 15.32 -27.75 -6.34
N THR A 44 15.22 -28.81 -5.53
CA THR A 44 15.17 -28.78 -4.05
C THR A 44 16.44 -28.23 -3.41
N ALA A 45 17.59 -28.36 -4.08
CA ALA A 45 18.85 -27.74 -3.64
C ALA A 45 18.98 -26.27 -4.08
N LEU A 46 18.23 -25.87 -5.12
CA LEU A 46 18.27 -24.52 -5.70
C LEU A 46 17.28 -23.56 -5.06
N LEU A 47 16.05 -24.01 -4.81
CA LEU A 47 15.00 -23.18 -4.21
C LEU A 47 15.00 -23.34 -2.69
N PRO A 48 15.05 -22.23 -1.93
CA PRO A 48 15.00 -22.32 -0.47
C PRO A 48 13.65 -22.89 -0.02
N HIS A 49 13.69 -23.77 0.97
CA HIS A 49 12.48 -24.28 1.63
C HIS A 49 11.61 -23.11 2.14
N PRO A 50 10.27 -23.21 2.15
CA PRO A 50 9.41 -22.11 2.61
C PRO A 50 9.72 -21.59 4.02
N THR A 51 10.23 -22.44 4.93
CA THR A 51 10.71 -22.00 6.25
C THR A 51 11.95 -21.12 6.14
N THR A 52 12.88 -21.44 5.24
CA THR A 52 14.05 -20.61 4.91
C THR A 52 13.61 -19.30 4.30
N ILE A 53 12.65 -19.30 3.36
CA ILE A 53 12.06 -18.07 2.84
C ILE A 53 11.46 -17.27 4.00
N ARG A 54 10.65 -17.86 4.89
CA ARG A 54 10.05 -17.17 6.04
C ARG A 54 11.09 -16.58 7.01
N ILE A 55 12.20 -17.27 7.24
CA ILE A 55 13.33 -16.76 8.04
C ILE A 55 14.03 -15.60 7.30
N ILE A 56 14.27 -15.74 6.00
CA ILE A 56 14.79 -14.66 5.14
C ILE A 56 13.74 -13.54 4.98
N SER A 57 12.44 -13.80 5.12
CA SER A 57 11.39 -12.79 5.15
C SER A 57 11.45 -11.97 6.44
N ARG A 58 12.00 -12.52 7.53
CA ARG A 58 12.43 -11.69 8.67
C ARG A 58 13.65 -10.83 8.32
N ASN A 59 14.44 -11.20 7.31
CA ASN A 59 15.45 -10.32 6.71
C ASN A 59 14.88 -9.38 5.63
N PHE A 60 13.69 -9.64 5.08
CA PHE A 60 12.94 -8.62 4.32
C PHE A 60 12.63 -7.41 5.21
N THR A 61 12.51 -7.59 6.53
CA THR A 61 12.52 -6.49 7.48
C THR A 61 13.74 -5.60 7.27
N ARG A 62 14.95 -6.15 7.05
CA ARG A 62 16.15 -5.33 6.78
C ARG A 62 16.05 -4.55 5.46
N LEU A 63 15.57 -5.17 4.39
CA LEU A 63 15.34 -4.48 3.11
C LEU A 63 14.26 -3.39 3.26
N TYR A 64 13.17 -3.71 3.96
CA TYR A 64 12.11 -2.76 4.28
C TYR A 64 12.65 -1.60 5.13
N GLU A 65 13.43 -1.87 6.17
CA GLU A 65 14.06 -0.82 6.99
C GLU A 65 15.02 0.02 6.16
N GLN A 66 15.78 -0.56 5.21
CA GLN A 66 16.63 0.21 4.30
C GLN A 66 15.80 1.16 3.43
N TYR A 67 14.74 0.66 2.78
CA TYR A 67 13.83 1.51 2.01
C TYR A 67 13.09 2.54 2.88
N LYS A 68 12.77 2.19 4.13
CA LYS A 68 12.14 3.09 5.10
C LYS A 68 13.08 4.23 5.46
N ILE A 69 14.36 3.95 5.68
CA ILE A 69 15.39 4.96 5.94
C ILE A 69 15.51 5.90 4.75
N GLU A 70 15.64 5.38 3.52
CA GLU A 70 15.68 6.22 2.32
C GLU A 70 14.41 7.09 2.18
N LEU A 71 13.25 6.55 2.51
CA LEU A 71 11.99 7.31 2.49
C LEU A 71 11.94 8.36 3.61
N ILE A 72 12.47 8.09 4.80
CA ILE A 72 12.60 9.06 5.88
C ILE A 72 13.49 10.22 5.44
N ASP A 73 14.65 9.93 4.82
CA ASP A 73 15.57 10.96 4.33
C ASP A 73 14.90 11.88 3.30
N ILE A 74 14.04 11.32 2.43
CA ILE A 74 13.21 12.11 1.51
C ILE A 74 12.21 12.95 2.31
N CYS A 75 11.45 12.33 3.21
CA CYS A 75 10.40 12.98 3.99
C CYS A 75 10.91 14.17 4.80
N GLU A 76 12.11 14.08 5.40
CA GLU A 76 12.72 15.17 6.16
C GLU A 76 13.05 16.40 5.30
N GLN A 77 13.26 16.21 4.00
CA GLN A 77 13.54 17.28 3.04
C GLN A 77 12.26 17.89 2.44
N LEU A 78 11.10 17.27 2.63
CA LEU A 78 9.84 17.74 2.05
C LEU A 78 9.28 18.94 2.81
N THR A 79 9.31 20.11 2.18
CA THR A 79 8.61 21.30 2.69
C THR A 79 7.11 21.28 2.40
N SER A 80 6.69 20.60 1.32
CA SER A 80 5.31 20.59 0.85
C SER A 80 4.91 19.20 0.38
N PHE A 81 3.83 18.68 0.97
CA PHE A 81 3.25 17.40 0.61
C PHE A 81 1.74 17.38 0.90
N CYS A 82 1.08 16.39 0.33
CA CYS A 82 -0.30 16.04 0.58
C CYS A 82 -0.37 14.59 1.04
N LEU A 83 -1.30 14.28 1.95
CA LEU A 83 -1.62 12.91 2.32
C LEU A 83 -2.93 12.49 1.72
N MET A 84 -3.02 11.23 1.34
CA MET A 84 -4.28 10.54 1.15
C MET A 84 -4.44 9.55 2.30
N VAL A 85 -5.54 9.67 3.02
CA VAL A 85 -5.92 8.71 4.06
C VAL A 85 -7.21 8.05 3.62
N ASP A 86 -7.12 6.74 3.37
CA ASP A 86 -8.23 5.91 2.93
C ASP A 86 -8.58 4.88 3.99
N GLN A 87 -9.87 4.61 4.16
CA GLN A 87 -10.35 3.59 5.07
C GLN A 87 -11.33 2.67 4.37
N CYS A 88 -11.09 1.37 4.53
CA CYS A 88 -12.00 0.35 4.05
C CYS A 88 -12.22 -0.70 5.12
N THR A 89 -13.40 -1.31 5.12
CA THR A 89 -13.69 -2.48 5.94
C THR A 89 -13.93 -3.64 5.01
N GLU A 90 -13.16 -4.71 5.19
CA GLU A 90 -13.35 -5.93 4.43
C GLU A 90 -14.59 -6.65 4.99
N ALA A 91 -15.62 -6.81 4.15
CA ALA A 91 -16.95 -7.22 4.59
C ALA A 91 -16.99 -8.66 5.11
N HIS A 92 -16.12 -9.55 4.63
CA HIS A 92 -16.13 -10.96 5.00
C HIS A 92 -15.50 -11.21 6.39
N THR A 93 -14.41 -10.53 6.70
CA THR A 93 -13.63 -10.65 7.93
C THR A 93 -13.99 -9.60 8.97
N GLY A 94 -14.62 -8.50 8.55
CA GLY A 94 -14.93 -7.34 9.40
C GLY A 94 -13.71 -6.51 9.79
N ILE A 95 -12.53 -6.80 9.24
CA ILE A 95 -11.29 -6.07 9.55
C ILE A 95 -11.29 -4.75 8.79
N SER A 96 -11.18 -3.64 9.53
CA SER A 96 -10.92 -2.33 8.92
C SER A 96 -9.43 -2.11 8.68
N TYR A 97 -9.13 -1.41 7.59
CA TYR A 97 -7.79 -1.01 7.20
C TYR A 97 -7.74 0.51 7.04
N CYS A 98 -6.58 1.08 7.31
CA CYS A 98 -6.25 2.47 7.07
C CYS A 98 -5.03 2.53 6.15
N GLY A 99 -5.25 2.97 4.92
CA GLY A 99 -4.22 3.24 3.93
C GLY A 99 -3.74 4.68 4.04
N ILE A 100 -2.42 4.88 4.06
CA ILE A 100 -1.82 6.22 4.04
C ILE A 100 -0.86 6.28 2.88
N ALA A 101 -1.05 7.29 2.02
CA ALA A 101 -0.14 7.58 0.93
C ALA A 101 0.29 9.05 0.97
N LEU A 102 1.59 9.27 0.80
CA LEU A 102 2.21 10.57 0.67
C LEU A 102 2.30 10.95 -0.80
N ARG A 103 1.95 12.20 -1.12
CA ARG A 103 2.11 12.78 -2.45
C ARG A 103 2.89 14.08 -2.35
N TYR A 104 3.89 14.23 -3.19
CA TYR A 104 4.63 15.49 -3.33
C TYR A 104 5.05 15.68 -4.78
N VAL A 105 5.41 16.91 -5.10
CA VAL A 105 5.90 17.30 -6.43
C VAL A 105 7.37 17.67 -6.27
N GLU A 106 8.23 17.02 -7.05
CA GLU A 106 9.67 17.32 -7.08
C GLU A 106 9.95 18.48 -8.06
N GLU A 107 11.21 18.87 -8.17
CA GLU A 107 11.73 19.63 -9.31
C GLU A 107 11.23 19.04 -10.64
N TYR A 108 10.99 19.89 -11.64
CA TYR A 108 10.43 19.53 -12.95
C TYR A 108 8.96 19.05 -12.93
N SER A 109 8.19 19.39 -11.89
CA SER A 109 6.74 19.14 -11.81
C SER A 109 6.35 17.66 -11.87
N ARG A 110 7.26 16.77 -11.46
CA ARG A 110 7.00 15.33 -11.39
C ARG A 110 6.25 15.00 -10.10
N LEU A 111 5.07 14.41 -10.23
CA LEU A 111 4.29 13.92 -9.10
C LEU A 111 4.81 12.56 -8.64
N PHE A 112 5.14 12.46 -7.36
CA PHE A 112 5.45 11.21 -6.69
C PHE A 112 4.31 10.79 -5.78
N THR A 113 4.08 9.48 -5.69
CA THR A 113 3.16 8.87 -4.73
C THR A 113 3.89 7.76 -4.02
N PHE A 114 4.05 7.89 -2.70
CA PHE A 114 4.61 6.87 -1.84
C PHE A 114 3.51 6.28 -0.97
N LEU A 115 3.32 4.98 -1.03
CA LEU A 115 2.46 4.28 -0.08
C LEU A 115 3.24 4.14 1.23
N ILE A 116 2.87 4.93 2.25
CA ILE A 116 3.42 4.80 3.60
C ILE A 116 3.05 3.44 4.18
N GLY A 117 1.82 3.01 3.93
CA GLY A 117 1.39 1.65 4.25
C GLY A 117 -0.12 1.48 4.24
N CYS A 118 -0.53 0.24 4.46
CA CYS A 118 -1.91 -0.14 4.72
C CYS A 118 -1.92 -0.95 6.02
N PHE A 119 -2.57 -0.39 7.03
CA PHE A 119 -2.47 -0.89 8.40
C PHE A 119 -3.83 -1.39 8.87
N PRO A 120 -3.90 -2.53 9.59
CA PRO A 120 -5.13 -2.91 10.25
C PRO A 120 -5.50 -1.81 11.26
N TYR A 121 -6.73 -1.33 11.18
CA TYR A 121 -7.26 -0.28 12.03
C TYR A 121 -8.31 -0.89 12.94
N ASN A 122 -8.01 -0.96 14.24
CA ASN A 122 -8.98 -1.45 15.20
C ASN A 122 -10.08 -0.40 15.40
N ALA A 123 -11.21 -0.72 14.82
CA ALA A 123 -12.44 0.04 14.77
C ALA A 123 -13.09 0.31 16.14
N ALA A 124 -12.68 -0.34 17.23
CA ALA A 124 -13.43 -0.37 18.50
C ALA A 124 -13.86 0.99 19.08
N SER A 125 -13.19 2.10 18.75
CA SER A 125 -13.59 3.43 19.19
C SER A 125 -14.12 4.35 18.09
N HIS A 126 -13.92 4.02 16.79
CA HIS A 126 -14.31 4.76 15.57
C HIS A 126 -14.29 6.30 15.65
N SER A 127 -13.56 6.89 16.59
CA SER A 127 -13.66 8.30 16.89
C SER A 127 -12.68 9.06 16.00
N ALA A 128 -13.03 10.30 15.69
CA ALA A 128 -12.17 11.19 14.96
C ALA A 128 -10.81 11.39 15.66
N GLN A 129 -10.81 11.46 16.99
CA GLN A 129 -9.59 11.61 17.79
C GLN A 129 -8.67 10.40 17.64
N HIS A 130 -9.19 9.18 17.81
CA HIS A 130 -8.37 7.98 17.69
C HIS A 130 -7.84 7.77 16.28
N LEU A 131 -8.63 8.12 15.25
CA LEU A 131 -8.13 8.14 13.88
C LEU A 131 -6.96 9.11 13.73
N ARG A 132 -7.08 10.33 14.28
CA ARG A 132 -6.02 11.32 14.20
C ARG A 132 -4.75 10.87 14.92
N GLU A 133 -4.88 10.35 16.14
CA GLU A 133 -3.76 9.81 16.91
C GLU A 133 -3.07 8.65 16.18
N PHE A 134 -3.86 7.75 15.59
CA PHE A 134 -3.35 6.62 14.79
C PHE A 134 -2.54 7.10 13.59
N VAL A 135 -3.06 8.07 12.82
CA VAL A 135 -2.35 8.64 11.66
C VAL A 135 -1.11 9.40 12.11
N ASN A 136 -1.19 10.24 13.14
CA ASN A 136 -0.04 10.99 13.67
C ASN A 136 1.10 10.05 14.08
N LYS A 137 0.79 8.96 14.79
CA LYS A 137 1.79 7.96 15.18
C LYS A 137 2.53 7.38 13.98
N ILE A 138 1.80 7.07 12.90
CA ILE A 138 2.42 6.57 11.67
C ILE A 138 3.30 7.66 11.05
N LEU A 139 2.82 8.90 10.95
CA LEU A 139 3.59 10.01 10.37
C LEU A 139 4.88 10.32 11.17
N GLU A 140 4.83 10.22 12.49
CA GLU A 140 6.00 10.39 13.38
C GLU A 140 7.11 9.38 13.06
N GLU A 141 6.75 8.13 12.69
CA GLU A 141 7.74 7.13 12.26
C GLU A 141 8.47 7.54 10.98
N TYR A 142 7.86 8.40 10.15
CA TYR A 142 8.42 8.92 8.91
C TYR A 142 8.92 10.36 9.04
N LYS A 143 9.01 10.89 10.27
CA LYS A 143 9.41 12.29 10.56
C LYS A 143 8.52 13.34 9.88
N LEU A 144 7.29 12.97 9.55
CA LEU A 144 6.30 13.86 8.95
C LEU A 144 5.41 14.45 10.03
N GLN A 145 5.01 15.70 9.82
CA GLN A 145 4.03 16.38 10.66
C GLN A 145 3.02 17.13 9.79
N LEU A 146 1.76 17.08 10.21
CA LEU A 146 0.71 17.86 9.59
C LEU A 146 0.65 19.25 10.22
N ASP A 147 0.57 20.26 9.38
CA ASP A 147 0.41 21.66 9.74
C ASP A 147 -0.60 22.34 8.81
N SER A 148 -0.88 23.62 9.06
CA SER A 148 -1.90 24.39 8.33
C SER A 148 -1.61 24.55 6.83
N THR A 149 -0.37 24.31 6.39
CA THR A 149 0.05 24.34 4.98
C THR A 149 -0.13 22.99 4.27
N LYS A 150 -0.37 21.91 5.02
CA LYS A 150 -0.51 20.56 4.47
C LYS A 150 -1.96 20.24 4.12
N PHE A 151 -2.12 19.44 3.07
CA PHE A 151 -3.43 18.97 2.62
C PHE A 151 -3.62 17.48 2.90
N VAL A 152 -4.80 17.11 3.39
CA VAL A 152 -5.17 15.70 3.58
C VAL A 152 -6.44 15.41 2.80
N VAL A 153 -6.36 14.48 1.85
CA VAL A 153 -7.48 13.96 1.09
C VAL A 153 -8.02 12.74 1.79
N THR A 154 -9.30 12.77 2.16
CA THR A 154 -10.00 11.62 2.77
C THR A 154 -11.40 11.47 2.18
N ASP A 155 -12.05 10.33 2.40
CA ASP A 155 -13.46 10.18 2.06
C ASP A 155 -14.37 11.11 2.90
N ASN A 156 -15.68 11.06 2.68
CA ASN A 156 -16.63 11.89 3.42
C ASN A 156 -17.32 11.12 4.56
N GLU A 157 -16.64 10.17 5.17
CA GLU A 157 -17.14 9.54 6.39
C GLU A 157 -17.20 10.57 7.55
N ARG A 158 -18.20 10.42 8.42
CA ARG A 158 -18.53 11.42 9.47
C ARG A 158 -17.34 11.78 10.37
N LYS A 159 -16.44 10.83 10.62
CA LYS A 159 -15.29 10.99 11.51
C LYS A 159 -14.08 11.65 10.84
N MET A 160 -14.00 11.68 9.51
CA MET A 160 -12.85 12.22 8.79
C MET A 160 -12.73 13.74 8.95
N LEU A 161 -13.85 14.45 8.84
CA LEU A 161 -13.82 15.91 8.94
C LEU A 161 -13.33 16.39 10.32
N PRO A 162 -13.88 15.91 11.46
CA PRO A 162 -13.36 16.30 12.76
C PRO A 162 -11.91 15.84 13.01
N ALA A 163 -11.45 14.73 12.40
CA ALA A 163 -10.09 14.22 12.59
C ALA A 163 -9.01 15.11 11.94
N PHE A 164 -9.34 15.81 10.85
CA PHE A 164 -8.36 16.52 10.03
C PHE A 164 -8.58 18.03 9.91
N ARG A 165 -9.71 18.59 10.37
CA ARG A 165 -10.04 20.02 10.14
C ARG A 165 -9.20 21.04 10.93
N GLU A 166 -8.57 20.66 12.04
CA GLU A 166 -7.98 21.64 12.98
C GLU A 166 -6.51 21.96 12.68
N GLN A 167 -5.73 20.95 12.29
CA GLN A 167 -4.28 21.08 12.13
C GLN A 167 -3.83 21.14 10.67
N CYS A 168 -4.72 20.87 9.70
CA CYS A 168 -4.38 20.82 8.28
C CYS A 168 -5.61 21.12 7.42
N SER A 169 -5.41 21.34 6.12
CA SER A 169 -6.50 21.53 5.17
C SER A 169 -7.04 20.19 4.68
N ARG A 170 -8.28 19.84 5.02
CA ARG A 170 -8.92 18.62 4.52
C ARG A 170 -9.60 18.86 3.18
N VAL A 171 -9.39 17.95 2.24
CA VAL A 171 -10.10 17.88 0.96
C VAL A 171 -10.91 16.58 0.91
N GLY A 172 -12.19 16.66 0.53
CA GLY A 172 -13.01 15.46 0.35
C GLY A 172 -12.68 14.73 -0.95
N CYS A 173 -12.67 13.40 -0.90
CA CYS A 173 -12.41 12.55 -2.06
C CYS A 173 -13.51 12.72 -3.12
N ALA A 174 -13.10 13.12 -4.34
CA ALA A 174 -14.01 13.29 -5.47
C ALA A 174 -14.69 11.97 -5.87
N ASP A 175 -13.97 10.85 -5.84
CA ASP A 175 -14.52 9.53 -6.19
C ASP A 175 -15.66 9.14 -5.25
N HIS A 176 -15.49 9.40 -3.95
CA HIS A 176 -16.54 9.15 -2.97
C HIS A 176 -17.76 10.06 -3.17
N TYR A 177 -17.54 11.33 -3.56
CA TYR A 177 -18.62 12.25 -3.93
C TYR A 177 -19.39 11.74 -5.15
N LEU A 178 -18.68 11.43 -6.25
CA LEU A 178 -19.29 10.94 -7.49
C LEU A 178 -20.05 9.64 -7.28
N ASN A 179 -19.48 8.71 -6.50
CA ASN A 179 -20.15 7.46 -6.15
C ASN A 179 -21.43 7.70 -5.35
N LYS A 180 -21.40 8.59 -4.34
CA LYS A 180 -22.62 8.94 -3.58
C LYS A 180 -23.68 9.62 -4.44
N GLN A 181 -23.30 10.54 -5.32
CA GLN A 181 -24.24 11.17 -6.25
C GLN A 181 -24.87 10.14 -7.20
N SER A 182 -24.07 9.21 -7.72
CA SER A 182 -24.57 8.11 -8.55
C SER A 182 -25.55 7.22 -7.77
N GLN A 183 -25.21 6.82 -6.55
CA GLN A 183 -26.10 6.03 -5.68
C GLN A 183 -27.42 6.77 -5.43
N HIS A 184 -27.37 8.06 -5.09
CA HIS A 184 -28.58 8.85 -4.88
C HIS A 184 -29.43 8.97 -6.14
N ALA A 185 -28.83 9.18 -7.31
CA ALA A 185 -29.57 9.24 -8.57
C ALA A 185 -30.34 7.93 -8.80
N PHE A 186 -29.68 6.78 -8.71
CA PHE A 186 -30.28 5.47 -9.02
C PHE A 186 -31.15 4.88 -7.89
N GLN A 187 -31.07 5.41 -6.66
CA GLN A 187 -31.93 5.02 -5.54
C GLN A 187 -33.11 5.97 -5.31
N SER A 188 -33.13 7.11 -6.00
CA SER A 188 -34.28 8.01 -5.93
C SER A 188 -35.44 7.41 -6.72
N ASP A 189 -36.61 7.30 -6.09
CA ASP A 189 -37.86 6.84 -6.72
C ASP A 189 -38.35 7.76 -7.86
N GLN A 190 -37.59 8.81 -8.21
CA GLN A 190 -37.90 9.76 -9.27
C GLN A 190 -37.47 9.29 -10.67
N ILE A 191 -36.91 8.08 -10.81
CA ILE A 191 -36.55 7.48 -12.11
C ILE A 191 -37.61 6.45 -12.59
N HIS A 192 -38.77 6.37 -11.93
CA HIS A 192 -39.91 5.55 -12.36
C HIS A 192 -41.11 6.40 -12.80
#